data_AF-A0A4R2NB33-F1
#
_entry.id   AF-A0A4R2NB33-F1
#
_cell.length_a   1.000
_cell.length_b   1.000
_cell.length_c   1.000
_cell.angle_alpha   90.00
_cell.angle_beta   90.00
_cell.angle_gamma   90.00
#
_symmetry.space_group_name_H-M   'P 1'
#
loop_
_entity.id
_entity.type
_entity.pdbx_description
1 polymer ?
#
loop_
_entity_poly.entity_id
_entity_poly.type
_entity_poly.pdbx_seq_one_letter_code
_entity_poly.pdbx_strand_id
1 'polypeptide(L)' 'MVKERMNAARRAMLCKPQNLTWQFEPEGLKLQFYLLAGSYATALVRELIMLSVE' A
#
# COMPACT_ATOMS: atom_id res chain seq x y z
N MET A 1 -16.48 31.72 -3.19
CA MET A 1 -16.13 30.28 -3.23
C MET A 1 -16.62 29.65 -1.92
N VAL A 2 -17.64 28.80 -1.98
CA VAL A 2 -18.16 28.12 -0.78
C VAL A 2 -17.14 27.05 -0.38
N LYS A 3 -16.63 27.12 0.85
CA LYS A 3 -15.73 26.10 1.39
C LYS A 3 -16.55 24.82 1.62
N GLU A 4 -16.21 23.75 0.92
CA GLU A 4 -16.70 22.40 1.20
C GLU A 4 -16.50 22.11 2.70
N ARG A 5 -17.58 21.80 3.43
CA ARG A 5 -17.53 21.51 4.87
C ARG A 5 -17.21 20.03 5.07
N MET A 6 -15.92 19.68 5.08
CA MET A 6 -15.47 18.34 5.47
C MET A 6 -15.15 18.28 6.98
N ASN A 7 -15.65 17.24 7.64
CA ASN A 7 -15.28 16.94 9.02
C ASN A 7 -13.84 16.40 9.09
N ALA A 8 -13.13 16.71 10.17
CA ALA A 8 -11.81 16.15 10.44
C ALA A 8 -11.93 14.64 10.71
N ALA A 9 -11.09 13.85 10.04
CA ALA A 9 -11.00 12.41 10.25
C ALA A 9 -9.57 12.01 10.65
N ARG A 10 -9.45 10.90 11.38
CA ARG A 10 -8.15 10.32 11.76
C ARG A 10 -7.85 9.12 10.89
N ARG A 11 -6.56 8.94 10.58
CA ARG A 11 -6.06 7.81 9.80
C ARG A 11 -4.79 7.27 10.43
N ALA A 12 -4.61 5.95 10.40
CA ALA A 12 -3.38 5.32 10.84
C ALA A 12 -2.20 5.78 9.97
N MET A 13 -1.08 6.11 10.61
CA MET A 13 0.13 6.57 9.91
C MET A 13 0.89 5.40 9.26
N LEU A 14 0.92 4.25 9.94
CA LEU A 14 1.55 3.03 9.44
C LEU A 14 0.48 2.05 8.96
N CYS A 15 0.75 1.37 7.85
CA CYS A 15 -0.06 0.28 7.34
C CYS A 15 0.78 -1.01 7.38
N LYS A 16 0.37 -1.97 8.22
CA LYS A 16 1.04 -3.27 8.32
C LYS A 16 0.24 -4.32 7.55
N PRO A 17 0.81 -4.94 6.49
CA PRO A 17 0.16 -6.04 5.79
C PRO A 17 -0.05 -7.23 6.72
N GLN A 18 -1.22 -7.86 6.62
CA GLN A 18 -1.57 -9.05 7.38
C GLN A 18 -1.34 -10.29 6.51
N ASN A 19 -0.85 -11.37 7.13
CA ASN A 19 -0.59 -12.65 6.46
C ASN A 19 0.26 -12.48 5.18
N LEU A 20 1.31 -11.67 5.26
CA LEU A 20 2.21 -11.44 4.13
C LEU A 20 3.00 -12.72 3.85
N THR A 21 2.76 -13.31 2.68
CA THR A 21 3.55 -14.41 2.13
C THR A 21 4.06 -14.03 0.74
N TRP A 22 5.18 -14.61 0.34
CA TRP A 22 5.79 -14.35 -0.96
C TRP A 22 6.49 -15.59 -1.51
N GLN A 23 6.57 -15.64 -2.83
CA GLN A 23 7.35 -16.63 -3.56
C GLN A 23 7.91 -16.03 -4.85
N PHE A 24 9.17 -16.34 -5.15
CA PHE A 24 9.73 -16.07 -6.47
C PHE A 24 9.27 -17.14 -7.44
N GLU A 25 8.67 -16.70 -8.54
CA GLU A 25 8.26 -17.49 -9.71
C GLU A 25 9.12 -17.06 -10.91
N PRO A 26 9.21 -17.87 -11.98
CA PRO A 26 10.01 -17.50 -13.17
C PRO A 26 9.62 -16.13 -13.76
N GLU A 27 8.34 -15.78 -13.66
CA GLU A 27 7.72 -14.54 -14.13
C GLU A 27 7.86 -13.35 -13.16
N GLY A 28 8.34 -13.57 -11.93
CA GLY A 28 8.62 -12.50 -10.96
C GLY A 28 8.28 -12.83 -9.52
N LEU A 29 8.09 -11.79 -8.70
CA LEU A 29 7.75 -11.93 -7.29
C LEU A 29 6.23 -11.93 -7.09
N LYS A 30 5.68 -13.06 -6.63
CA LYS A 30 4.28 -13.15 -6.23
C LYS A 30 4.13 -12.83 -4.76
N LEU A 31 3.21 -11.92 -4.45
CA LEU A 31 2.91 -11.47 -3.09
C LEU A 31 1.46 -11.79 -2.75
N GLN A 32 1.21 -12.26 -1.53
CA GLN A 32 -0.13 -12.39 -0.98
C GLN A 32 -0.19 -11.73 0.40
N PHE A 33 -1.17 -10.87 0.59
CA PHE A 33 -1.34 -10.11 1.82
C PHE A 33 -2.77 -9.55 1.88
N TYR A 34 -3.18 -9.15 3.09
CA TYR A 34 -4.42 -8.41 3.32
C TYR A 34 -4.12 -7.02 3.88
N LEU A 35 -4.89 -6.02 3.43
CA LEU A 35 -4.84 -4.65 3.91
C LEU A 35 -6.24 -4.21 4.37
N LEU A 36 -6.29 -3.36 5.40
CA LEU A 36 -7.54 -2.73 5.84
C LEU A 36 -8.13 -1.83 4.73
N ALA A 37 -9.45 -1.71 4.74
CA ALA A 37 -10.16 -0.84 3.81
C ALA A 37 -9.61 0.59 3.84
N GLY A 38 -9.46 1.16 2.64
CA GLY A 38 -8.90 2.50 2.46
C GLY A 38 -7.36 2.53 2.39
N SER A 39 -6.65 1.43 2.65
CA SER A 39 -5.21 1.29 2.36
C SER A 39 -4.96 0.89 0.90
N TYR A 40 -3.75 1.15 0.40
CA TYR A 40 -3.39 0.92 -1.00
C TYR A 40 -2.27 -0.12 -1.12
N ALA A 41 -2.45 -1.11 -2.00
CA ALA A 41 -1.42 -2.11 -2.29
C ALA A 41 -0.16 -1.49 -2.89
N THR A 42 -0.30 -0.41 -3.67
CA THR A 42 0.81 0.33 -4.27
C THR A 42 1.75 0.93 -3.23
N ALA A 43 1.26 1.32 -2.06
CA ALA A 43 2.10 1.82 -0.98
C ALA A 43 3.03 0.71 -0.44
N LEU A 44 2.56 -0.54 -0.36
CA LEU A 44 3.40 -1.67 0.00
C LEU A 44 4.45 -1.96 -1.09
N VAL A 45 4.01 -2.05 -2.36
CA VAL A 45 4.89 -2.36 -3.49
C VAL A 45 5.98 -1.31 -3.66
N ARG A 46 5.66 -0.02 -3.43
CA ARG A 46 6.62 1.08 -3.48
C ARG A 46 7.80 0.89 -2.51
N GLU A 47 7.56 0.33 -1.34
CA GLU A 47 8.61 0.08 -0.35
C GLU A 47 9.47 -1.15 -0.68
N LEU A 48 9.03 -1.99 -1.63
CA LEU A 48 9.75 -3.20 -2.05
C LEU A 48 10.62 -3.01 -3.28
N ILE A 49 10.37 -1.96 -4.07
CA ILE A 49 11.00 -1.76 -5.38
C ILE A 49 11.72 -0.42 -5.39
N MET A 50 13.01 -0.45 -5.71
CA MET A 50 13.74 0.74 -6.13
C MET A 50 13.66 0.85 -7.65
N LEU A 51 12.96 1.86 -8.14
CA LEU A 51 13.01 2.21 -9.56
C LEU A 51 14.31 2.96 -9.80
N SER A 52 15.24 2.38 -10.56
CA SER A 52 16.34 3.14 -11.12
C SER A 52 15.77 4.10 -12.16
N VAL A 53 15.89 5.39 -11.91
CA VAL A 53 15.64 6.40 -12.93
C VAL A 53 16.95 6.58 -13.68
N GLU A 54 16.96 6.25 -14.97
CA GLU A 54 18.02 6.64 -15.91
C GLU A 54 17.93 8.14 -16.25
#